data_AF-A0A524I5W0-F1
#
_entry.id   AF-A0A524I5W0-F1
#
_cell.length_a   1.000
_cell.length_b   1.000
_cell.length_c   1.000
_cell.angle_alpha   90.00
_cell.angle_beta   90.00
_cell.angle_gamma   90.00
#
_symmetry.space_group_name_H-M   'P 1'
#
loop_
_entity.id
_entity.type
_entity.pdbx_description
1 polymer ?
#
loop_
_entity_poly.entity_id
_entity_poly.type
_entity_poly.pdbx_seq_one_letter_code
_entity_poly.pdbx_strand_id
1 'polypeptide(L)' 'MKKLAVLALAGLVFVSAALFFPTSLAAHDVNECYKDHLDCRVNALNLDAPWYKVMLILTVCDIALGKCALAL' A
#
# COMPACT_ATOMS: atom_id res chain seq x y z
N MET A 1 -9.41 -7.20 32.45
CA MET A 1 -10.08 -6.59 31.28
C MET A 1 -9.39 -5.33 30.78
N LYS A 2 -9.21 -4.26 31.58
CA LYS A 2 -8.61 -2.99 31.10
C LYS A 2 -7.19 -3.11 30.51
N LYS A 3 -6.33 -3.95 31.07
CA LYS A 3 -4.94 -4.15 30.58
C LYS A 3 -4.88 -4.71 29.15
N LEU A 4 -5.80 -5.60 28.79
CA LEU A 4 -5.88 -6.20 27.45
C LEU A 4 -6.35 -5.18 26.41
N ALA A 5 -7.31 -4.32 26.77
CA ALA A 5 -7.76 -3.25 25.89
C ALA A 5 -6.65 -2.23 25.61
N VAL A 6 -5.85 -1.88 26.61
CA VAL A 6 -4.71 -0.97 26.47
C VAL A 6 -3.62 -1.57 25.57
N LEU A 7 -3.32 -2.88 25.72
CA LEU A 7 -2.38 -3.59 24.85
C LEU A 7 -2.86 -3.65 23.40
N ALA A 8 -4.16 -3.92 23.19
CA ALA A 8 -4.74 -3.94 21.85
C ALA A 8 -4.68 -2.55 21.19
N LEU A 9 -5.01 -1.49 21.94
CA LEU A 9 -4.93 -0.10 21.46
C LEU A 9 -3.49 0.30 21.13
N ALA A 10 -2.53 -0.01 22.02
CA ALA A 10 -1.12 0.25 21.76
C ALA A 10 -0.64 -0.51 20.50
N GLY A 11 -1.00 -1.78 20.36
CA GLY A 11 -0.69 -2.57 19.17
C GLY A 11 -1.26 -1.94 17.90
N LEU A 12 -2.51 -1.45 17.94
CA LEU A 12 -3.16 -0.81 16.80
C LEU A 12 -2.47 0.51 16.41
N VAL A 13 -2.00 1.28 17.41
CA VAL A 13 -1.22 2.51 17.20
C VAL A 13 0.17 2.22 16.63
N PHE A 14 0.84 1.16 17.09
CA PHE A 14 2.14 0.76 16.54
C PHE A 14 2.03 0.20 15.12
N VAL A 15 0.98 -0.57 14.83
CA VAL A 15 0.70 -1.08 13.49
C VAL A 15 0.32 0.06 12.54
N SER A 16 -0.50 1.01 12.98
CA SER A 16 -0.81 2.18 12.15
C SER A 16 0.44 3.00 11.88
N ALA A 17 1.24 3.30 12.90
CA ALA A 17 2.54 3.94 12.74
C ALA A 17 3.42 3.22 11.70
N ALA A 18 3.62 1.91 11.82
CA ALA A 18 4.44 1.14 10.89
C ALA A 18 3.91 1.12 9.44
N LEU A 19 2.61 1.33 9.22
CA LEU A 19 2.03 1.46 7.88
C LEU A 19 2.31 2.84 7.24
N PHE A 20 2.52 3.87 8.06
CA PHE A 20 2.70 5.27 7.63
C PHE A 20 4.14 5.79 7.69
N PHE A 21 5.09 5.06 8.30
CA PHE A 21 6.48 5.48 8.35
C PHE A 21 7.31 4.82 7.23
N PRO A 22 7.92 5.59 6.32
CA PRO A 22 8.82 5.05 5.30
C PRO A 22 10.01 4.37 5.93
N THR A 23 10.11 3.05 5.74
CA THR A 23 11.40 2.35 5.82
C THR A 23 12.14 2.64 4.51
N SER A 24 12.89 3.74 4.51
CA SER A 24 13.65 4.27 3.37
C SER A 24 14.16 3.18 2.40
N LEU A 25 13.78 3.29 1.13
CA LEU A 25 14.51 2.74 0.00
C LEU A 25 14.72 3.90 -0.98
N ALA A 26 15.88 3.90 -1.63
CA ALA A 26 16.40 4.95 -2.50
C ALA A 26 15.30 5.69 -3.30
N ALA A 27 15.44 7.01 -3.47
CA ALA A 27 14.54 7.81 -4.30
C ALA A 27 14.41 7.15 -5.68
N HIS A 28 13.33 6.39 -5.86
CA HIS A 28 12.99 5.77 -7.12
C HIS A 28 12.69 6.91 -8.09
N ASP A 29 13.08 6.77 -9.35
CA ASP A 29 12.70 7.78 -10.35
C ASP A 29 11.17 7.87 -10.36
N VAL A 30 10.66 9.08 -10.13
CA VAL A 30 9.21 9.32 -10.06
C VAL A 30 8.53 8.87 -11.36
N ASN A 31 9.21 8.95 -12.51
CA ASN A 31 8.68 8.45 -13.78
C ASN A 31 8.52 6.93 -13.80
N GLU A 32 9.44 6.21 -13.15
CA GLU A 32 9.39 4.75 -13.01
C GLU A 32 8.20 4.36 -12.12
N CYS A 33 7.95 5.09 -11.03
CA CYS A 33 6.76 4.88 -10.20
C CYS A 33 5.44 4.99 -10.98
N TYR A 34 5.30 6.02 -11.84
CA TYR A 34 4.11 6.18 -12.67
C TYR A 34 4.00 5.09 -13.74
N LYS A 35 5.12 4.66 -14.31
CA LYS A 35 5.16 3.56 -15.27
C LYS A 35 4.70 2.24 -14.63
N ASP A 36 5.25 1.90 -13.47
CA ASP A 36 4.89 0.69 -12.73
C ASP A 36 3.43 0.72 -12.29
N HIS A 37 2.91 1.90 -11.92
CA HIS A 37 1.50 2.07 -11.60
C HIS A 37 0.60 1.74 -12.81
N LEU A 38 0.94 2.25 -13.99
CA LEU A 38 0.20 1.96 -15.23
C LEU A 38 0.26 0.46 -15.57
N ASP A 39 1.46 -0.12 -15.53
CA ASP A 39 1.67 -1.54 -15.83
C ASP A 39 0.90 -2.43 -14.84
N CYS A 40 0.89 -2.08 -13.54
CA CYS A 40 0.10 -2.75 -12.50
C CYS A 40 -1.41 -2.71 -12.80
N ARG A 41 -1.95 -1.54 -13.14
CA ARG A 41 -3.37 -1.38 -13.45
C ARG A 41 -3.79 -2.15 -14.69
N VAL A 42 -3.00 -2.08 -15.76
CA VAL A 42 -3.25 -2.82 -17.00
C VAL A 42 -3.29 -4.31 -16.71
N ASN A 43 -2.33 -4.83 -15.94
CA ASN A 43 -2.32 -6.23 -15.55
C ASN A 43 -3.52 -6.60 -14.69
N ALA A 44 -3.89 -5.77 -13.71
CA ALA A 44 -5.03 -6.01 -12.84
C ALA A 44 -6.36 -6.10 -13.60
N LEU A 45 -6.56 -5.23 -14.59
CA LEU A 45 -7.76 -5.22 -15.42
C LEU A 45 -7.83 -6.39 -16.42
N ASN A 46 -6.69 -7.00 -16.76
CA ASN A 46 -6.61 -8.17 -17.62
C ASN A 46 -6.68 -9.50 -16.84
N LEU A 47 -6.82 -9.46 -15.52
CA LEU A 47 -6.97 -10.68 -14.73
C LEU A 47 -8.34 -11.32 -14.98
N ASP A 48 -8.33 -12.63 -15.25
CA ASP A 48 -9.53 -13.46 -15.18
C ASP A 48 -9.87 -13.78 -13.72
N ALA A 49 -10.34 -12.75 -13.01
CA ALA A 49 -10.67 -12.81 -11.59
C ALA A 49 -12.01 -12.11 -11.32
N PRO A 50 -12.72 -12.50 -10.24
CA PRO A 50 -13.91 -11.77 -9.80
C PRO A 50 -13.63 -10.29 -9.57
N TRP A 51 -14.61 -9.43 -9.88
CA TRP A 51 -14.48 -7.98 -9.83
C TRP A 51 -13.92 -7.44 -8.50
N TYR A 52 -14.30 -8.04 -7.36
CA TYR A 52 -13.83 -7.59 -6.05
C TYR A 52 -12.32 -7.81 -5.85
N LYS A 53 -11.74 -8.86 -6.45
CA LYS A 53 -10.29 -9.10 -6.40
C LYS A 53 -9.56 -8.08 -7.27
N VAL A 54 -10.09 -7.79 -8.45
CA VAL A 54 -9.56 -6.75 -9.34
C VAL A 54 -9.55 -5.40 -8.62
N MET A 55 -10.63 -5.03 -7.92
CA MET A 55 -10.70 -3.79 -7.15
C MET A 55 -9.67 -3.71 -6.01
N LEU A 56 -9.44 -4.81 -5.30
CA LEU A 56 -8.40 -4.87 -4.27
C LEU A 56 -7.01 -4.66 -4.88
N ILE A 57 -6.72 -5.30 -6.02
CA ILE A 57 -5.43 -5.17 -6.70
C ILE A 57 -5.24 -3.74 -7.23
N LEU A 58 -6.29 -3.13 -7.81
CA LEU A 58 -6.24 -1.73 -8.23
C LEU A 58 -5.93 -0.79 -7.06
N THR A 59 -6.54 -1.04 -5.90
CA THR A 59 -6.25 -0.28 -4.67
C THR A 59 -4.79 -0.45 -4.23
N VAL A 60 -4.24 -1.66 -4.35
CA VAL A 60 -2.81 -1.91 -4.10
C VAL A 60 -1.92 -1.14 -5.08
N CYS A 61 -2.26 -1.08 -6.37
CA CYS A 61 -1.53 -0.29 -7.36
C CYS A 61 -1.54 1.21 -7.01
N ASP A 62 -2.66 1.75 -6.52
CA ASP A 62 -2.79 3.15 -6.12
C ASP A 62 -1.94 3.45 -4.86
N ILE A 63 -1.95 2.56 -3.85
CA ILE A 63 -1.13 2.71 -2.63
C ILE A 63 0.37 2.60 -2.96
N ALA A 64 0.74 1.65 -3.82
CA ALA A 64 2.14 1.47 -4.24
C ALA A 64 2.68 2.70 -4.96
N LEU A 65 1.88 3.34 -5.83
CA LEU A 65 2.24 4.62 -6.46
C LEU A 65 2.49 5.70 -5.41
N GLY A 66 1.57 5.84 -4.45
CA GLY A 66 1.71 6.82 -3.37
C GLY A 66 3.01 6.63 -2.59
N LYS A 67 3.32 5.39 -2.20
CA LYS A 67 4.57 5.04 -1.52
C LYS A 67 5.81 5.34 -2.37
N CYS A 68 5.80 4.92 -3.64
CA CYS A 68 6.93 5.11 -4.55
C CYS A 68 7.19 6.59 -4.85
N ALA A 69 6.17 7.35 -5.24
CA ALA A 69 6.30 8.74 -5.67
C ALA A 69 6.56 9.71 -4.51
N LEU A 70 6.08 9.40 -3.30
CA LEU A 70 6.26 10.24 -2.11
C LEU A 70 7.44 9.78 -1.24
N ALA A 71 8.16 8.73 -1.65
CA ALA A 71 9.22 8.09 -0.85
C ALA A 71 8.76 7.76 0.59
N LEU A 72 7.55 7.17 0.70
CA LEU A 72 6.79 6.94 1.94
C LEU A 72 6.63 5.46 2.30
#